data_AF-A0A966GF48-F1
#
_entry.id   AF-A0A966GF48-F1
#
_cell.length_a   1.000
_cell.length_b   1.000
_cell.length_c   1.000
_cell.angle_alpha   90.00
_cell.angle_beta   90.00
_cell.angle_gamma   90.00
#
_symmetry.space_group_name_H-M   'P 1'
#
loop_
_entity.id
_entity.type
_entity.pdbx_description
1 polymer ?
#
loop_
_entity_poly.entity_id
_entity_poly.type
_entity_poly.pdbx_seq_one_letter_code
_entity_poly.pdbx_strand_id
1 'polypeptide(L)'
;MTAARLPLLTVAALAGLVALPGAALACSPTLNTPSHRFVTGEACAMSRHVDAIRTVGLSPARDIGHGIVVQDIFDGNACYWEANLIVFDCAAGTAAIIGPDNRALMDEPRRTGIDKITDRIAAGAQSLDAIAARAATEGYDAAPLLHVGARINVNGISMPTDCACALFYAAQGNNKTAGRPQ
;
A
#
# COMPACT_ATOMS: atom_id res chain seq x y z
N MET A 1 46.91 10.02 -66.59
CA MET A 1 45.82 10.34 -67.53
C MET A 1 45.11 9.01 -67.76
N THR A 2 43.92 8.73 -67.22
CA THR A 2 42.62 9.36 -67.49
C THR A 2 41.67 9.05 -66.33
N ALA A 3 40.73 9.96 -66.09
CA ALA A 3 39.82 10.02 -64.95
C ALA A 3 38.75 8.91 -64.88
N ALA A 4 38.31 8.56 -63.66
CA ALA A 4 37.00 7.97 -63.42
C ALA A 4 36.28 8.80 -62.34
N ARG A 5 35.16 9.40 -62.73
CA ARG A 5 34.30 10.27 -61.94
C ARG A 5 33.48 9.43 -60.95
N LEU A 6 33.50 9.77 -59.66
CA LEU A 6 32.52 9.26 -58.70
C LEU A 6 31.15 9.92 -58.95
N PRO A 7 30.06 9.15 -59.09
CA PRO A 7 28.73 9.70 -58.99
C PRO A 7 28.39 9.99 -57.52
N LEU A 8 28.11 11.27 -57.23
CA LEU A 8 27.26 11.67 -56.12
C LEU A 8 25.92 10.95 -56.28
N LEU A 9 25.56 10.09 -55.34
CA LEU A 9 24.20 9.58 -55.20
C LEU A 9 23.71 9.97 -53.81
N THR A 10 23.04 11.12 -53.82
CA THR A 10 22.21 11.67 -52.75
C THR A 10 21.09 10.67 -52.47
N VAL A 11 21.20 9.87 -51.41
CA VAL A 11 20.06 9.14 -50.85
C VAL A 11 19.50 9.98 -49.72
N ALA A 12 18.44 10.71 -50.07
CA ALA A 12 17.59 11.40 -49.13
C ALA A 12 16.87 10.40 -48.21
N ALA A 13 16.72 10.83 -46.96
CA ALA A 13 15.57 10.54 -46.10
C ALA A 13 15.17 9.07 -45.92
N LEU A 14 15.62 8.49 -44.81
CA LEU A 14 14.73 7.77 -43.91
C LEU A 14 15.03 8.22 -42.48
N ALA A 15 14.54 9.41 -42.14
CA ALA A 15 14.11 9.68 -40.78
C ALA A 15 12.84 8.87 -40.51
N GLY A 16 12.98 7.54 -40.50
CA GLY A 16 12.01 6.64 -39.93
C GLY A 16 12.09 6.83 -38.42
N LEU A 17 11.38 7.84 -37.92
CA LEU A 17 10.83 7.81 -36.57
C LEU A 17 10.01 6.53 -36.49
N VAL A 18 10.67 5.43 -36.12
CA VAL A 18 10.01 4.32 -35.49
C VAL A 18 9.51 4.91 -34.18
N ALA A 19 8.31 5.47 -34.24
CA ALA A 19 7.44 5.55 -33.09
C ALA A 19 7.28 4.09 -32.66
N LEU A 20 8.24 3.61 -31.85
CA LEU A 20 8.00 2.48 -30.98
C LEU A 20 6.71 2.88 -30.28
N PRO A 21 5.60 2.13 -30.44
CA PRO A 21 4.49 2.29 -29.52
C PRO A 21 5.09 2.00 -28.16
N GLY A 22 5.48 3.07 -27.45
CA GLY A 22 5.92 3.00 -26.07
C GLY A 22 4.83 2.21 -25.39
N ALA A 23 5.20 1.02 -24.94
CA ALA A 23 4.27 0.02 -24.49
C ALA A 23 3.45 0.64 -23.37
N ALA A 24 2.26 1.13 -23.72
CA ALA A 24 1.14 1.19 -22.81
C ALA A 24 0.84 -0.28 -22.51
N LEU A 25 1.63 -0.88 -21.62
CA LEU A 25 1.28 -2.07 -20.87
C LEU A 25 0.10 -1.64 -20.02
N ALA A 26 -1.04 -1.46 -20.69
CA ALA A 26 -2.31 -1.10 -20.12
C ALA A 26 -2.52 -2.09 -19.00
N CYS A 27 -2.66 -1.60 -17.78
CA CYS A 27 -3.06 -2.45 -16.69
C CYS A 27 -4.26 -3.27 -17.15
N SER A 28 -4.04 -4.57 -17.27
CA SER A 28 -5.09 -5.51 -17.61
C SER A 28 -5.64 -6.00 -16.28
N PRO A 29 -6.96 -5.88 -16.06
CA PRO A 29 -7.54 -6.34 -14.82
C PRO A 29 -7.28 -7.85 -14.69
N THR A 30 -6.66 -8.26 -13.58
CA THR A 30 -6.56 -9.68 -13.25
C THR A 30 -7.92 -10.14 -12.75
N LEU A 31 -8.50 -11.15 -13.41
CA LEU A 31 -9.78 -11.69 -13.01
C LEU A 31 -9.61 -12.61 -11.79
N ASN A 32 -10.34 -12.30 -10.73
CA ASN A 32 -10.39 -13.09 -9.51
C ASN A 32 -11.74 -13.80 -9.38
N THR A 33 -11.75 -14.94 -8.70
CA THR A 33 -13.01 -15.57 -8.29
C THR A 33 -13.49 -14.90 -6.99
N PRO A 34 -14.72 -14.35 -6.94
CA PRO A 34 -15.24 -13.73 -5.73
C PRO A 34 -15.21 -14.70 -4.55
N SER A 35 -14.86 -14.20 -3.36
CA SER A 35 -14.75 -15.01 -2.15
C SER A 35 -15.55 -14.43 -0.98
N HIS A 36 -16.14 -15.32 -0.18
CA HIS A 36 -16.79 -14.96 1.09
C HIS A 36 -15.83 -14.99 2.28
N ARG A 37 -14.66 -15.63 2.11
CA ARG A 37 -13.60 -15.74 3.11
C ARG A 37 -12.39 -14.93 2.69
N PHE A 38 -11.60 -14.51 3.67
CA PHE A 38 -10.30 -13.93 3.43
C PHE A 38 -9.31 -15.01 2.98
N VAL A 39 -8.49 -14.65 1.99
CA VAL A 39 -7.23 -15.33 1.67
C VAL A 39 -6.17 -14.70 2.56
N THR A 40 -5.48 -15.52 3.36
CA THR A 40 -4.39 -15.07 4.24
C THR A 40 -3.07 -15.14 3.49
N GLY A 41 -2.28 -14.09 3.57
CA GLY A 41 -0.92 -14.01 3.04
C GLY A 41 0.12 -13.92 4.15
N GLU A 42 1.33 -13.51 3.76
CA GLU A 42 2.45 -13.33 4.67
C GLU A 42 2.29 -12.10 5.55
N ALA A 43 2.94 -12.11 6.72
CA ALA A 43 2.99 -10.98 7.65
C ALA A 43 1.63 -10.28 7.87
N CYS A 44 0.59 -11.04 8.24
CA CYS A 44 -0.76 -10.52 8.47
C CYS A 44 -1.48 -9.93 7.24
N ALA A 45 -0.96 -10.15 6.03
CA ALA A 45 -1.69 -9.78 4.82
C ALA A 45 -2.98 -10.59 4.71
N MET A 46 -4.05 -9.94 4.28
CA MET A 46 -5.35 -10.56 4.08
C MET A 46 -6.03 -9.93 2.88
N SER A 47 -6.72 -10.72 2.06
CA SER A 47 -7.48 -10.17 0.95
C SER A 47 -8.80 -10.90 0.74
N ARG A 48 -9.80 -10.18 0.27
CA ARG A 48 -11.10 -10.74 -0.14
C ARG A 48 -11.43 -10.20 -1.52
N HIS A 49 -11.66 -11.11 -2.45
CA HIS A 49 -12.12 -10.76 -3.78
C HIS A 49 -13.62 -10.49 -3.72
N VAL A 50 -14.00 -9.24 -3.94
CA VAL A 50 -15.40 -8.79 -3.82
C VAL A 50 -16.17 -9.16 -5.07
N ASP A 51 -15.55 -8.93 -6.23
CA ASP A 51 -16.04 -9.30 -7.54
C ASP A 51 -14.86 -9.75 -8.42
N ALA A 52 -15.09 -9.84 -9.74
CA ALA A 52 -14.09 -10.32 -10.67
C ALA A 52 -12.83 -9.45 -10.76
N ILE A 53 -12.91 -8.16 -10.42
CA ILE A 53 -11.80 -7.22 -10.59
C ILE A 53 -11.38 -6.54 -9.29
N ARG A 54 -12.29 -6.46 -8.30
CA ARG A 54 -12.09 -5.74 -7.05
C ARG A 54 -11.65 -6.65 -5.91
N THR A 55 -10.64 -6.20 -5.19
CA THR A 55 -10.11 -6.83 -3.98
C THR A 55 -10.00 -5.80 -2.87
N VAL A 56 -10.43 -6.18 -1.67
CA VAL A 56 -10.27 -5.39 -0.45
C VAL A 56 -9.42 -6.19 0.52
N GLY A 57 -8.49 -5.55 1.21
CA GLY A 57 -7.56 -6.28 2.06
C GLY A 57 -6.67 -5.43 2.93
N LEU A 58 -5.78 -6.13 3.62
CA LEU A 58 -4.65 -5.61 4.36
C LEU A 58 -3.36 -6.05 3.65
N SER A 59 -2.43 -5.11 3.44
CA SER A 59 -1.09 -5.43 2.95
C SER A 59 -0.31 -6.26 3.98
N PRO A 60 0.87 -6.78 3.64
CA PRO A 60 1.81 -7.23 4.66
C PRO A 60 2.08 -6.12 5.68
N ALA A 61 2.02 -6.45 6.96
CA ALA A 61 2.42 -5.58 8.06
C ALA A 61 3.95 -5.48 8.08
N ARG A 62 4.45 -4.29 8.44
CA ARG A 62 5.88 -4.00 8.54
C ARG A 62 6.19 -3.39 9.90
N ASP A 63 7.10 -3.99 10.64
CA ASP A 63 7.71 -3.35 11.80
C ASP A 63 8.65 -2.24 11.33
N ILE A 64 8.41 -1.02 11.79
CA ILE A 64 9.25 0.15 11.50
C ILE A 64 10.07 0.57 12.71
N GLY A 65 10.12 -0.28 13.74
CA GLY A 65 10.86 -0.09 14.97
C GLY A 65 10.09 0.68 16.03
N HIS A 66 10.69 0.80 17.22
CA HIS A 66 10.16 1.58 18.33
C HIS A 66 8.76 1.16 18.82
N GLY A 67 8.34 -0.09 18.60
CA GLY A 67 6.98 -0.53 18.95
C GLY A 67 5.92 -0.13 17.93
N ILE A 68 6.32 0.44 16.78
CA ILE A 68 5.41 0.87 15.73
C ILE A 68 5.39 -0.15 14.59
N VAL A 69 4.18 -0.57 14.21
CA VAL A 69 3.94 -1.41 13.04
C VAL A 69 3.05 -0.64 12.07
N VAL A 70 3.29 -0.79 10.77
CA VAL A 70 2.44 -0.19 9.73
C VAL A 70 1.85 -1.23 8.81
N GLN A 71 0.66 -0.97 8.30
CA GLN A 71 -0.04 -1.83 7.36
C GLN A 71 -1.01 -0.99 6.52
N ASP A 72 -1.06 -1.21 5.21
CA ASP A 72 -2.05 -0.54 4.36
C ASP A 72 -3.35 -1.34 4.38
N ILE A 73 -4.48 -0.68 4.58
CA ILE A 73 -5.79 -1.21 4.21
C ILE A 73 -6.16 -0.68 2.83
N PHE A 74 -6.51 -1.58 1.92
CA PHE A 74 -6.71 -1.23 0.52
C PHE A 74 -8.06 -1.71 -0.01
N ASP A 75 -8.58 -0.95 -0.96
CA ASP A 75 -9.69 -1.33 -1.84
C ASP A 75 -9.32 -0.96 -3.27
N GLY A 76 -9.24 -1.96 -4.14
CA GLY A 76 -8.79 -1.69 -5.50
C GLY A 76 -8.82 -2.89 -6.43
N ASN A 77 -8.18 -2.70 -7.57
CA ASN A 77 -7.95 -3.69 -8.61
C ASN A 77 -6.49 -3.62 -9.07
N ALA A 78 -6.15 -4.29 -10.17
CA ALA A 78 -4.79 -4.32 -10.70
C ALA A 78 -4.25 -2.93 -11.14
N CYS A 79 -5.12 -1.94 -11.35
CA CYS A 79 -4.79 -0.66 -11.99
C CYS A 79 -4.90 0.53 -11.04
N TYR A 80 -5.72 0.38 -10.01
CA TYR A 80 -6.06 1.42 -9.07
C TYR A 80 -6.30 0.79 -7.71
N TRP A 81 -5.81 1.44 -6.67
CA TRP A 81 -6.17 1.13 -5.29
C TRP A 81 -6.28 2.41 -4.47
N GLU A 82 -7.35 2.49 -3.69
CA GLU A 82 -7.46 3.40 -2.56
C GLU A 82 -6.83 2.71 -1.36
N ALA A 83 -5.81 3.31 -0.77
CA ALA A 83 -5.13 2.79 0.41
C ALA A 83 -5.30 3.75 1.60
N ASN A 84 -5.40 3.21 2.80
CA ASN A 84 -5.23 3.97 4.03
C ASN A 84 -4.11 3.31 4.84
N LEU A 85 -3.18 4.09 5.36
CA LEU A 85 -2.12 3.61 6.22
C LEU A 85 -2.66 3.43 7.63
N ILE A 86 -2.58 2.21 8.16
CA ILE A 86 -2.78 1.93 9.57
C ILE A 86 -1.42 1.99 10.25
N VAL A 87 -1.31 2.84 11.28
CA VAL A 87 -0.13 2.96 12.14
C VAL A 87 -0.49 2.43 13.52
N PHE A 88 0.11 1.33 13.92
CA PHE A 88 -0.09 0.70 15.21
C PHE A 88 1.00 1.14 16.19
N ASP A 89 0.61 1.64 17.35
CA ASP A 89 1.47 1.72 18.54
C ASP A 89 1.20 0.49 19.41
N CYS A 90 2.03 -0.53 19.25
CA CYS A 90 1.86 -1.82 19.91
C CYS A 90 2.15 -1.77 21.41
N ALA A 91 2.92 -0.78 21.87
CA ALA A 91 3.17 -0.58 23.30
C ALA A 91 1.96 0.08 23.98
N ALA A 92 1.34 1.06 23.32
CA ALA A 92 0.12 1.71 23.81
C ALA A 92 -1.16 0.91 23.55
N GLY A 93 -1.11 -0.10 22.66
CA GLY A 93 -2.30 -0.86 22.25
C GLY A 93 -3.30 -0.02 21.46
N THR A 94 -2.82 0.99 20.73
CA THR A 94 -3.64 1.91 19.94
C THR A 94 -3.18 1.96 18.48
N ALA A 95 -4.04 2.46 17.61
CA ALA A 95 -3.75 2.62 16.19
C ALA A 95 -4.38 3.90 15.62
N ALA A 96 -3.74 4.49 14.62
CA ALA A 96 -4.29 5.57 13.81
C ALA A 96 -4.47 5.07 12.37
N ILE A 97 -5.48 5.60 11.67
CA ILE A 97 -5.69 5.36 10.23
C ILE A 97 -5.51 6.69 9.52
N ILE A 98 -4.67 6.69 8.49
CA ILE A 98 -4.30 7.88 7.71
C ILE A 98 -4.66 7.63 6.25
N GLY A 99 -5.42 8.54 5.64
CA GLY A 99 -5.85 8.39 4.25
C GLY A 99 -7.07 9.25 3.94
N PRO A 100 -7.73 9.01 2.79
CA PRO A 100 -7.37 8.02 1.76
C PRO A 100 -6.17 8.46 0.91
N ASP A 101 -5.43 7.50 0.39
CA ASP A 101 -4.35 7.67 -0.58
C ASP A 101 -4.72 6.94 -1.88
N ASN A 102 -5.16 7.73 -2.85
CA ASN A 102 -5.62 7.22 -4.15
C ASN A 102 -4.43 7.06 -5.07
N ARG A 103 -4.07 5.81 -5.36
CA ARG A 103 -2.87 5.47 -6.13
C ARG A 103 -3.30 4.85 -7.47
N ALA A 104 -3.00 5.55 -8.56
CA ALA A 104 -3.01 4.94 -9.88
C ALA A 104 -1.73 4.11 -10.03
N LEU A 105 -1.86 2.80 -10.17
CA LEU A 105 -0.70 1.88 -10.28
C LEU A 105 0.07 2.05 -11.61
N MET A 106 -0.50 2.84 -12.52
CA MET A 106 0.01 3.13 -13.86
C MET A 106 0.88 4.39 -13.95
N ASP A 107 0.82 5.26 -12.95
CA ASP A 107 1.56 6.52 -12.97
C ASP A 107 2.84 6.38 -12.15
N GLU A 108 3.98 6.83 -12.70
CA GLU A 108 5.27 6.98 -12.01
C GLU A 108 5.71 8.45 -12.10
N PRO A 109 6.32 9.04 -11.05
CA PRO A 109 6.76 8.42 -9.80
C PRO A 109 5.65 8.29 -8.74
N ARG A 110 5.61 7.13 -8.07
CA ARG A 110 4.55 6.73 -7.12
C ARG A 110 4.65 7.29 -5.71
N ARG A 111 5.61 8.19 -5.41
CA ARG A 111 5.85 8.61 -4.03
C ARG A 111 4.72 9.51 -3.51
N THR A 112 3.90 9.01 -2.61
CA THR A 112 2.80 9.77 -2.00
C THR A 112 3.24 10.40 -0.67
N GLY A 113 2.38 11.19 -0.04
CA GLY A 113 2.71 11.70 1.30
C GLY A 113 2.65 10.59 2.37
N ILE A 114 1.94 9.48 2.14
CA ILE A 114 2.01 8.28 3.00
C ILE A 114 3.43 7.70 3.04
N ASP A 115 4.13 7.68 1.91
CA ASP A 115 5.52 7.21 1.88
C ASP A 115 6.42 8.12 2.72
N LYS A 116 6.25 9.45 2.62
CA LYS A 116 7.01 10.41 3.42
C LYS A 116 6.72 10.28 4.91
N ILE A 117 5.46 10.01 5.28
CA ILE A 117 5.06 9.76 6.68
C ILE A 117 5.78 8.50 7.18
N THR A 118 5.72 7.40 6.42
CA THR A 118 6.36 6.13 6.79
C THR A 118 7.88 6.28 6.93
N ASP A 119 8.55 6.92 5.98
CA ASP A 119 9.99 7.20 6.04
C ASP A 119 10.36 8.00 7.29
N ARG A 120 9.50 8.95 7.69
CA ARG A 120 9.75 9.79 8.85
C ARG A 120 9.58 9.02 10.16
N ILE A 121 8.58 8.15 10.25
CA ILE A 121 8.42 7.29 11.42
C ILE A 121 9.59 6.32 11.53
N ALA A 122 10.06 5.75 10.41
CA ALA A 122 11.23 4.88 10.39
C ALA A 122 12.53 5.62 10.81
N ALA A 123 12.60 6.94 10.64
CA ALA A 123 13.74 7.75 11.06
C ALA A 123 13.79 8.00 12.59
N GLY A 124 12.75 7.67 13.35
CA GLY A 124 12.80 7.72 14.81
C GLY A 124 11.43 7.60 15.49
N ALA A 125 11.45 7.34 16.80
CA ALA A 125 10.25 7.20 17.61
C ALA A 125 9.36 8.46 17.55
N GLN A 126 8.06 8.25 17.27
CA GLN A 126 7.05 9.31 17.24
C GLN A 126 5.75 8.80 17.88
N SER A 127 5.03 9.66 18.60
CA SER A 127 3.69 9.35 19.09
C SER A 127 2.68 9.37 17.94
N LEU A 128 1.56 8.64 18.09
CA LEU A 128 0.48 8.66 17.10
C LEU A 128 -0.08 10.08 16.87
N ASP A 129 -0.14 10.94 17.89
CA ASP A 129 -0.56 12.34 17.74
C ASP A 129 0.40 13.13 16.84
N ALA A 130 1.71 12.91 16.98
CA ALA A 130 2.71 13.57 16.13
C ALA A 130 2.61 13.08 14.67
N ILE A 131 2.28 11.80 14.49
CA ILE A 131 2.07 11.19 13.17
C ILE A 131 0.78 11.74 12.55
N ALA A 132 -0.31 11.84 13.30
CA ALA A 132 -1.58 12.41 12.85
C ALA A 132 -1.43 13.90 12.47
N ALA A 133 -0.72 14.69 13.28
CA ALA A 133 -0.41 16.08 12.95
C ALA A 133 0.42 16.19 11.66
N ARG A 134 1.35 15.26 11.43
CA ARG A 134 2.11 15.19 10.17
C ARG A 134 1.23 14.82 8.98
N ALA A 135 0.33 13.85 9.13
CA ALA A 135 -0.62 13.47 8.10
C ALA A 135 -1.40 14.69 7.59
N ALA A 136 -1.91 15.52 8.52
CA ALA A 136 -2.58 16.76 8.18
C ALA A 136 -1.70 17.73 7.36
N THR A 137 -0.39 17.83 7.67
CA THR A 137 0.52 18.68 6.87
C THR A 137 0.80 18.13 5.47
N GLU A 138 0.64 16.82 5.25
CA GLU A 138 0.76 16.19 3.93
C GLU A 138 -0.60 16.11 3.21
N GLY A 139 -1.66 16.69 3.79
CA GLY A 139 -3.00 16.76 3.18
C GLY A 139 -3.87 15.53 3.41
N TYR A 140 -3.53 14.68 4.38
CA TYR A 140 -4.32 13.51 4.76
C TYR A 140 -5.10 13.75 6.04
N ASP A 141 -6.31 13.21 6.09
CA ASP A 141 -7.05 13.09 7.34
C ASP A 141 -6.47 11.93 8.17
N ALA A 142 -6.50 12.11 9.48
CA ALA A 142 -6.20 11.05 10.44
C ALA A 142 -7.48 10.73 11.21
N ALA A 143 -7.91 9.47 11.14
CA ALA A 143 -9.04 8.98 11.90
C ALA A 143 -8.75 8.96 13.41
N PRO A 144 -9.78 8.93 14.27
CA PRO A 144 -9.61 8.81 15.71
C PRO A 144 -8.76 7.59 16.09
N LEU A 145 -8.07 7.68 17.24
CA LEU A 145 -7.31 6.56 17.78
C LEU A 145 -8.25 5.37 18.06
N LEU A 146 -7.90 4.21 17.50
CA LEU A 146 -8.59 2.94 17.69
C LEU A 146 -7.78 2.06 18.63
N HIS A 147 -8.44 1.10 19.30
CA HIS A 147 -7.72 0.05 19.99
C HIS A 147 -7.15 -0.98 19.00
N VAL A 148 -5.95 -1.48 19.26
CA VAL A 148 -5.39 -2.63 18.52
C VAL A 148 -6.34 -3.82 18.67
N GLY A 149 -6.62 -4.52 17.58
CA GLY A 149 -7.60 -5.60 17.53
C GLY A 149 -9.04 -5.15 17.28
N ALA A 150 -9.30 -3.84 17.20
CA ALA A 150 -10.57 -3.33 16.69
C ALA A 150 -10.81 -3.81 15.25
N ARG A 151 -12.08 -3.93 14.87
CA ARG A 151 -12.44 -4.26 13.49
C ARG A 151 -12.66 -2.98 12.71
N ILE A 152 -11.98 -2.83 11.58
CA ILE A 152 -12.17 -1.70 10.67
C ILE A 152 -13.16 -2.12 9.58
N ASN A 153 -14.15 -1.28 9.27
CA ASN A 153 -15.04 -1.52 8.15
C ASN A 153 -14.52 -0.78 6.92
N VAL A 154 -14.24 -1.51 5.84
CA VAL A 154 -13.92 -0.92 4.53
C VAL A 154 -14.91 -1.41 3.51
N ASN A 155 -15.74 -0.49 3.05
CA ASN A 155 -16.76 -0.72 2.05
C ASN A 155 -17.64 -1.95 2.32
N GLY A 156 -18.08 -2.10 3.57
CA GLY A 156 -18.94 -3.18 4.03
C GLY A 156 -18.19 -4.45 4.48
N ILE A 157 -16.86 -4.47 4.36
CA ILE A 157 -16.02 -5.61 4.76
C ILE A 157 -15.34 -5.29 6.07
N SER A 158 -15.62 -6.10 7.09
CA SER A 158 -15.03 -5.95 8.41
C SER A 158 -13.67 -6.66 8.47
N MET A 159 -12.58 -5.90 8.60
CA MET A 159 -11.19 -6.37 8.67
C MET A 159 -10.72 -6.47 10.13
N PRO A 160 -10.12 -7.60 10.55
CA PRO A 160 -9.47 -7.69 11.84
C PRO A 160 -8.11 -6.97 11.83
N THR A 161 -7.68 -6.43 12.97
CA THR A 161 -6.37 -5.74 13.12
C THR A 161 -5.53 -6.27 14.28
N ASP A 162 -5.85 -7.46 14.78
CA ASP A 162 -5.21 -8.11 15.92
C ASP A 162 -3.87 -8.76 15.57
N CYS A 163 -3.67 -9.11 14.31
CA CYS A 163 -2.47 -9.86 13.88
C CYS A 163 -1.17 -9.03 13.95
N ALA A 164 -1.17 -7.76 13.53
CA ALA A 164 0.06 -7.00 13.28
C ALA A 164 0.94 -6.87 14.54
N CYS A 165 0.39 -6.34 15.64
CA CYS A 165 1.13 -6.23 16.90
C CYS A 165 1.42 -7.59 17.54
N ALA A 166 0.53 -8.58 17.38
CA ALA A 166 0.79 -9.93 17.87
C ALA A 166 1.99 -10.56 17.14
N LEU A 167 2.11 -10.37 15.83
CA LEU A 167 3.19 -10.92 15.04
C LEU A 167 4.57 -10.39 15.47
N PHE A 168 4.70 -9.09 15.69
CA PHE A 168 6.00 -8.45 15.97
C PHE A 168 6.28 -8.24 17.46
N TYR A 169 5.25 -8.13 18.30
CA TYR A 169 5.37 -7.70 19.71
C TYR A 169 4.55 -8.55 20.70
N ALA A 170 4.14 -9.79 20.34
CA ALA A 170 3.33 -10.70 21.20
C ALA A 170 3.84 -10.92 22.64
N ALA A 171 5.13 -10.67 22.91
CA ALA A 171 5.73 -10.86 24.22
C ALA A 171 5.28 -9.86 25.30
N GLN A 172 4.56 -8.78 24.96
CA GLN A 172 4.22 -7.74 25.94
C GLN A 172 2.82 -7.87 26.59
N GLY A 173 1.97 -8.82 26.14
CA GLY A 173 0.56 -8.90 26.57
C GLY A 173 0.12 -10.15 27.34
N ASN A 174 0.89 -11.24 27.35
CA ASN A 174 0.43 -12.53 27.89
C ASN A 174 0.64 -12.73 29.40
N ASN A 175 0.35 -11.72 30.23
CA ASN A 175 0.22 -11.92 31.67
C ASN A 175 -1.05 -11.36 32.31
N LYS A 176 -2.14 -11.19 31.55
CA LYS A 176 -3.47 -10.99 32.17
C LYS A 176 -4.57 -11.76 31.42
N THR A 177 -5.09 -12.76 32.14
CA THR A 177 -6.43 -13.36 32.00
C THR A 177 -6.71 -14.20 30.77
N ALA A 178 -6.17 -15.43 30.82
CA ALA A 178 -6.94 -16.61 30.46
C ALA A 178 -8.24 -16.64 31.29
N GLY A 179 -9.31 -16.10 30.72
CA GLY A 179 -10.66 -16.09 31.28
C GLY A 179 -11.66 -16.34 30.17
N ARG A 180 -11.60 -17.53 29.57
CA ARG A 180 -12.62 -18.03 28.64
C ARG A 180 -13.83 -18.48 29.49
N PRO A 181 -15.03 -17.87 29.37
CA PRO A 181 -16.23 -18.53 29.86
C PRO A 181 -16.49 -19.76 28.99
N GLN A 182 -16.78 -20.87 29.67
CA GLN A 182 -17.30 -22.10 29.07
C GLN A 182 -18.74 -21.89 28.58
#